data_AF-A0A444XHX8-F1
#
_entry.id   AF-A0A444XHX8-F1
#
_cell.length_a   1.000
_cell.length_b   1.000
_cell.length_c   1.000
_cell.angle_alpha   90.00
_cell.angle_beta   90.00
_cell.angle_gamma   90.00
#
_symmetry.space_group_name_H-M   'P 1'
#
loop_
_entity.id
_entity.type
_entity.pdbx_description
1 polymer ?
#
loop_
_entity_poly.entity_id
_entity_poly.type
_entity_poly.pdbx_seq_one_letter_code
_entity_poly.pdbx_strand_id
1 'polypeptide(L)'
;MKPSNGRKIVLKCNERLQPVENKVGILSGVLRLLGSDYTKFSICEKDWKKVRSKDKIYKKCVKEIFHFDEDSGGIIKRTILKMLGRAWKDTRNGLYHDYYKSELIIY
;
A
#
# COMPACT_ATOMS: atom_id res chain seq x y z
N MET A 1 12.93 15.87 16.48
CA MET A 1 13.27 14.61 15.76
C MET A 1 14.14 14.96 14.57
N LYS A 2 15.40 14.52 14.55
CA LYS A 2 16.23 14.61 13.34
C LYS A 2 15.74 13.58 12.32
N PRO A 3 15.72 13.86 11.01
CA PRO A 3 15.46 12.82 10.02
C PRO A 3 16.60 11.80 10.06
N SER A 4 16.30 10.51 9.90
CA SER A 4 17.31 9.49 9.69
C SER A 4 18.06 9.77 8.39
N ASN A 5 19.39 9.60 8.40
CA ASN A 5 20.30 9.75 7.26
C ASN A 5 20.11 8.64 6.17
N GLY A 6 18.87 8.25 5.87
CA GLY A 6 18.55 7.34 4.77
C GLY A 6 18.13 8.13 3.53
N ARG A 7 18.72 7.83 2.38
CA ARG A 7 18.31 8.38 1.08
C ARG A 7 16.83 8.06 0.85
N LYS A 8 15.94 9.05 1.03
CA LYS A 8 14.52 8.90 0.73
C LYS A 8 14.28 9.12 -0.76
N ILE A 9 13.36 8.35 -1.33
CA ILE A 9 12.93 8.55 -2.71
C ILE A 9 11.94 9.72 -2.73
N VAL A 10 12.32 10.82 -3.37
CA VAL A 10 11.40 11.96 -3.58
C VAL A 10 10.39 11.57 -4.64
N LEU A 11 9.13 11.41 -4.28
CA LEU A 11 8.05 11.13 -5.22
C LEU A 11 7.39 12.44 -5.64
N LYS A 12 7.61 12.84 -6.90
CA LYS A 12 6.96 14.02 -7.48
C LYS A 12 5.50 13.70 -7.82
N CYS A 13 4.62 14.66 -7.56
CA CYS A 13 3.23 14.61 -7.98
C CYS A 13 2.95 15.72 -8.99
N ASN A 14 2.02 15.49 -9.93
CA ASN A 14 1.52 16.55 -10.82
C ASN A 14 0.55 17.49 -10.10
N GLU A 15 0.03 18.49 -10.80
CA GLU A 15 -0.98 19.44 -10.28
C GLU A 15 -2.26 18.76 -9.79
N ARG A 16 -2.55 17.54 -10.27
CA ARG A 16 -3.66 16.70 -9.81
C ARG A 16 -3.30 15.83 -8.61
N LEU A 17 -2.13 16.06 -8.01
CA LEU A 17 -1.58 15.32 -6.87
C LEU A 17 -1.41 13.82 -7.13
N GLN A 18 -1.17 13.45 -8.39
CA GLN A 18 -0.88 12.08 -8.81
C GLN A 18 0.63 11.88 -8.96
N PRO A 19 1.18 10.76 -8.47
CA PRO A 19 2.58 10.39 -8.71
C PRO A 19 2.93 10.38 -10.20
N VAL A 20 4.09 10.94 -10.57
CA VAL A 20 4.58 10.97 -11.96
C VAL A 20 5.91 10.25 -12.13
N GLU A 21 6.22 9.84 -13.36
CA GLU A 21 7.50 9.26 -13.82
C GLU A 21 7.83 7.82 -13.34
N ASN A 22 9.07 7.37 -13.57
CA ASN A 22 9.55 6.01 -13.23
C ASN A 22 9.41 5.65 -11.74
N LYS A 23 9.31 6.66 -10.87
CA LYS A 23 9.14 6.45 -9.42
C LYS A 23 7.77 5.89 -9.06
N VAL A 24 6.76 6.00 -9.93
CA VAL A 24 5.44 5.36 -9.76
C VAL A 24 5.57 3.84 -9.77
N GLY A 25 6.43 3.29 -10.64
CA GLY A 25 6.72 1.86 -10.68
C GLY A 25 7.37 1.35 -9.39
N ILE A 26 8.28 2.13 -8.82
CA ILE A 26 8.91 1.81 -7.52
C ILE A 26 7.86 1.86 -6.40
N LEU A 27 7.03 2.92 -6.37
CA LEU A 27 5.95 3.02 -5.40
C LEU A 27 4.99 1.82 -5.51
N SER A 28 4.52 1.48 -6.71
CA SER A 28 3.59 0.37 -6.90
C SER A 28 4.21 -0.96 -6.48
N GLY A 29 5.49 -1.19 -6.79
CA GLY A 29 6.23 -2.37 -6.33
C GLY A 29 6.32 -2.47 -4.81
N VAL A 30 6.67 -1.38 -4.13
CA VAL A 30 6.71 -1.34 -2.65
C VAL A 30 5.33 -1.54 -2.04
N LEU A 31 4.29 -0.90 -2.60
CA LEU A 31 2.92 -1.07 -2.11
C LEU A 31 2.41 -2.50 -2.33
N ARG A 32 2.82 -3.16 -3.42
CA ARG A 32 2.53 -4.59 -3.66
C ARG A 32 3.17 -5.47 -2.60
N LEU A 33 4.46 -5.26 -2.32
CA LEU A 33 5.18 -5.99 -1.26
C LEU A 33 4.53 -5.78 0.12
N LEU A 34 4.13 -4.55 0.43
CA LEU A 34 3.42 -4.25 1.68
C LEU A 34 2.04 -4.90 1.72
N GLY A 35 1.28 -4.85 0.62
CA GLY A 35 -0.05 -5.47 0.53
C GLY A 35 -0.02 -6.99 0.68
N SER A 36 1.08 -7.63 0.30
CA SER A 36 1.32 -9.07 0.48
C SER A 36 1.85 -9.45 1.87
N ASP A 37 2.12 -8.50 2.76
CA ASP A 37 2.62 -8.80 4.10
C ASP A 37 1.46 -9.08 5.07
N TYR A 38 1.21 -10.36 5.32
CA TYR A 38 0.08 -10.79 6.15
C TYR A 38 0.28 -10.56 7.65
N THR A 39 1.51 -10.30 8.09
CA THR A 39 1.77 -9.85 9.46
C THR A 39 1.25 -8.43 9.68
N LYS A 40 1.19 -7.63 8.60
CA LYS A 40 0.69 -6.26 8.59
C LYS A 40 -0.79 -6.17 8.20
N PHE A 41 -1.24 -7.06 7.30
CA PHE A 41 -2.60 -7.15 6.79
C PHE A 41 -3.14 -8.58 6.89
N SER A 42 -3.93 -8.87 7.92
CA SER A 42 -4.53 -10.19 8.07
C SER A 42 -5.33 -10.64 6.84
N ILE A 43 -5.14 -11.89 6.43
CA ILE A 43 -5.88 -12.54 5.34
C ILE A 43 -7.38 -12.67 5.67
N CYS A 44 -7.72 -12.77 6.96
CA CYS A 44 -9.10 -12.90 7.43
C CYS A 44 -9.91 -11.60 7.25
N GLU A 45 -9.24 -10.45 7.14
CA GLU A 45 -9.92 -9.19 6.85
C GLU A 45 -10.38 -9.18 5.39
N LYS A 46 -11.68 -8.94 5.18
CA LYS A 46 -12.26 -8.97 3.83
C LYS A 46 -12.52 -7.57 3.27
N ASP A 47 -12.57 -6.57 4.15
CA ASP A 47 -12.90 -5.20 3.79
C ASP A 47 -11.74 -4.26 4.12
N TRP A 48 -11.19 -3.62 3.07
CA TRP A 48 -10.14 -2.60 3.22
C TRP A 48 -10.55 -1.46 4.17
N LYS A 49 -11.85 -1.15 4.26
CA LYS A 49 -12.34 -0.13 5.18
C LYS A 49 -12.08 -0.50 6.64
N LYS A 50 -12.18 -1.79 6.99
CA LYS A 50 -11.99 -2.34 8.34
C LYS A 50 -10.52 -2.52 8.73
N VAL A 51 -9.60 -2.51 7.76
CA VAL A 51 -8.15 -2.53 8.03
C VAL A 51 -7.73 -1.26 8.80
N ARG A 52 -7.66 -1.36 10.13
CA ARG A 52 -7.26 -0.25 11.02
C ARG A 52 -5.75 0.05 10.98
N SER A 53 -4.93 -0.92 10.58
CA SER A 53 -3.46 -0.80 10.54
C SER A 53 -2.94 0.06 9.38
N LYS A 54 -3.75 0.33 8.35
CA LYS A 54 -3.32 0.99 7.11
C LYS A 54 -2.68 2.37 7.32
N ASP A 55 -3.21 3.17 8.24
CA ASP A 55 -2.65 4.50 8.56
C ASP A 55 -1.30 4.39 9.26
N LYS A 56 -1.14 3.41 10.15
CA LYS A 56 0.13 3.12 10.83
C LYS A 56 1.18 2.63 9.83
N ILE A 57 0.79 1.77 8.89
CA ILE A 57 1.66 1.24 7.82
C ILE A 57 2.08 2.35 6.85
N TYR A 58 1.16 3.26 6.50
CA TYR A 58 1.51 4.45 5.73
C TYR A 58 2.57 5.28 6.45
N LYS A 59 2.39 5.60 7.73
CA LYS A 59 3.33 6.42 8.50
C LYS A 59 4.69 5.75 8.71
N LYS A 60 4.70 4.45 9.04
CA LYS A 60 5.93 3.71 9.40
C LYS A 60 6.64 3.08 8.21
N CYS A 61 5.95 2.69 7.15
CA CYS A 61 6.61 2.00 6.03
C CYS A 61 6.73 2.93 4.83
N VAL A 62 5.65 3.61 4.46
CA VAL A 62 5.65 4.44 3.24
C VAL A 62 6.40 5.75 3.44
N LYS A 63 6.13 6.52 4.51
CA LYS A 63 6.84 7.80 4.78
C LYS A 63 8.30 7.64 5.22
N GLU A 64 8.72 6.42 5.58
CA GLU A 64 10.12 6.13 5.85
C GLU A 64 10.93 6.03 4.55
N ILE A 65 10.36 5.41 3.51
CA ILE A 65 11.01 5.19 2.21
C ILE A 65 10.87 6.40 1.28
N PHE A 66 9.68 7.01 1.26
CA PHE A 66 9.34 8.07 0.32
C PHE A 66 9.17 9.41 1.01
N HIS A 67 9.62 10.46 0.32
CA HIS A 67 9.31 11.84 0.65
C HIS A 67 8.32 12.40 -0.37
N PHE A 68 7.32 13.11 0.11
CA PHE A 68 6.26 13.73 -0.68
C PHE A 68 6.05 15.14 -0.17
N ASP A 69 5.73 16.08 -1.06
CA ASP A 69 5.17 17.36 -0.64
C ASP A 69 3.80 17.10 -0.03
N GLU A 70 3.61 17.44 1.25
CA GLU A 70 2.32 17.22 1.89
C GLU A 70 1.28 18.18 1.29
N ASP A 71 0.17 17.61 0.81
CA ASP A 71 -0.97 18.40 0.40
C ASP A 71 -1.89 18.63 1.61
N SER A 72 -2.35 19.86 1.80
CA SER A 72 -3.21 20.26 2.92
C SER A 72 -4.52 19.46 2.99
N GLY A 73 -4.98 18.91 1.85
CA GLY A 73 -6.18 18.09 1.74
C GLY A 73 -5.99 16.59 2.02
N GLY A 74 -4.75 16.12 2.20
CA GLY A 74 -4.42 14.71 2.37
C GLY A 74 -4.79 13.81 1.18
N ILE A 75 -4.96 14.39 -0.01
CA ILE A 75 -5.25 13.71 -1.27
C ILE A 75 -4.13 12.75 -1.63
N ILE A 76 -2.86 13.13 -1.46
CA ILE A 76 -1.71 12.25 -1.75
C ILE A 76 -1.77 11.00 -0.87
N LYS A 77 -1.96 11.20 0.44
CA LYS A 77 -2.13 10.08 1.39
C LYS A 77 -3.30 9.19 0.97
N ARG A 78 -4.44 9.78 0.62
CA ARG A 78 -5.65 9.05 0.24
C ARG A 78 -5.43 8.26 -1.06
N THR A 79 -4.70 8.82 -2.02
CA THR A 79 -4.31 8.15 -3.28
C THR A 79 -3.39 6.97 -3.02
N ILE A 80 -2.36 7.15 -2.20
CA ILE A 80 -1.43 6.07 -1.82
C ILE A 80 -2.17 4.95 -1.09
N LEU A 81 -3.04 5.28 -0.12
CA LEU A 81 -3.84 4.29 0.59
C LEU A 81 -4.82 3.55 -0.33
N LYS A 82 -5.35 4.20 -1.38
CA LYS A 82 -6.15 3.54 -2.41
C LYS A 82 -5.31 2.56 -3.24
N MET A 83 -4.09 2.94 -3.63
CA MET A 83 -3.16 2.06 -4.35
C MET A 83 -2.76 0.85 -3.49
N LEU A 84 -2.44 1.08 -2.22
CA LEU A 84 -2.12 0.02 -1.25
C LEU A 84 -3.30 -0.92 -1.03
N GLY A 85 -4.52 -0.38 -0.89
CA GLY A 85 -5.72 -1.20 -0.73
C GLY A 85 -6.03 -2.06 -1.96
N ARG A 86 -5.75 -1.57 -3.17
CA ARG A 86 -5.82 -2.38 -4.40
C ARG A 86 -4.81 -3.51 -4.37
N ALA A 87 -3.54 -3.20 -4.13
CA ALA A 87 -2.47 -4.18 -4.03
C ALA A 87 -2.79 -5.30 -3.00
N TRP A 88 -3.21 -4.91 -1.80
CA TRP A 88 -3.64 -5.85 -0.76
C TRP A 88 -4.79 -6.75 -1.22
N LYS A 89 -5.82 -6.17 -1.85
CA LYS A 89 -6.99 -6.92 -2.33
C LYS A 89 -6.60 -7.92 -3.43
N ASP A 90 -5.77 -7.50 -4.37
CA ASP A 90 -5.32 -8.34 -5.48
C ASP A 90 -4.52 -9.54 -4.96
N THR A 91 -3.58 -9.32 -4.04
CA THR A 91 -2.79 -10.42 -3.45
C THR A 91 -3.65 -11.33 -2.57
N ARG A 92 -4.52 -10.76 -1.71
CA ARG A 92 -5.43 -11.56 -0.87
C ARG A 92 -6.34 -12.44 -1.73
N ASN A 93 -6.90 -11.90 -2.81
CA ASN A 93 -7.77 -12.64 -3.71
C ASN A 93 -7.02 -13.79 -4.40
N GLY A 94 -5.77 -13.56 -4.85
CA GLY A 94 -4.92 -14.62 -5.38
C GLY A 94 -4.78 -15.78 -4.40
N LEU A 95 -4.35 -15.50 -3.16
CA LEU A 95 -4.22 -16.54 -2.14
C LEU A 95 -5.52 -17.21 -1.75
N TYR A 96 -6.62 -16.46 -1.66
CA TYR A 96 -7.92 -17.06 -1.35
C TYR A 96 -8.32 -18.08 -2.42
N HIS A 97 -8.04 -17.80 -3.69
CA HIS A 97 -8.27 -18.74 -4.77
C HIS A 97 -7.35 -19.95 -4.69
N ASP A 98 -6.06 -19.75 -4.42
CA ASP A 98 -5.07 -20.84 -4.37
C ASP A 98 -5.29 -21.80 -3.20
N TYR A 99 -5.64 -21.29 -2.01
CA TYR A 99 -5.66 -22.08 -0.77
C TYR A 99 -7.06 -22.40 -0.21
N TYR A 100 -8.08 -21.61 -0.54
CA TYR A 100 -9.42 -21.76 0.07
C TYR A 100 -10.53 -22.08 -0.94
N LYS A 101 -10.33 -21.84 -2.23
CA LYS A 101 -11.30 -22.22 -3.29
C LYS A 101 -11.02 -23.60 -3.88
N SER A 102 -9.83 -24.15 -3.67
CA SER A 102 -9.42 -25.50 -4.06
C SER A 102 -10.14 -26.62 -3.29
N GLU A 103 -10.85 -26.31 -2.18
CA GLU A 103 -11.64 -27.27 -1.40
C GLU A 103 -13.11 -27.46 -1.88
N LEU A 104 -13.51 -26.87 -3.01
CA LEU A 104 -14.86 -27.04 -3.60
C LEU A 104 -14.96 -28.14 -4.66
N ILE A 105 -14.05 -29.12 -4.65
CA ILE A 105 -14.26 -30.41 -5.33
C ILE A 105 -14.57 -31.43 -4.24
N ILE A 106 -15.83 -31.49 -3.84
CA ILE A 106 -16.39 -32.61 -3.07
C ILE A 106 -17.07 -33.52 -4.10
N TYR A 107 -16.63 -34.78 -4.14
CA TYR A 107 -17.15 -35.87 -4.97
C TYR A 107 -18.64 -36.15 -4.73
#